data_AF-A0A059F3A5-F1
#
_entry.id   AF-A0A059F3A5-F1
#
_cell.length_a   1.000
_cell.length_b   1.000
_cell.length_c   1.000
_cell.angle_alpha   90.00
_cell.angle_beta   90.00
_cell.angle_gamma   90.00
#
_symmetry.space_group_name_H-M   'P 1'
#
loop_
_entity.id
_entity.type
_entity.pdbx_description
1 polymer ?
#
loop_
_entity_poly.entity_id
_entity_poly.type
_entity_poly.pdbx_seq_one_letter_code
_entity_poly.pdbx_strand_id
1 'polypeptide(L)' 'MNGLYCAHNLKRNRQRKRRADSYYRKKQLGTLYKQDIIGTAPQATGIVLEKM' A
#
# COMPACT_ATOMS: atom_id res chain seq x y z
N MET A 1 -6.27 5.96 -25.19
CA MET A 1 -7.72 6.19 -25.37
C MET A 1 -7.88 7.68 -25.39
N ASN A 2 -8.10 8.26 -26.57
CA ASN A 2 -7.97 9.70 -26.78
C ASN A 2 -9.30 10.32 -27.25
N GLY A 3 -10.43 9.64 -26.99
CA GLY A 3 -11.76 10.14 -27.35
C GLY A 3 -12.37 11.03 -26.27
N LEU A 4 -13.22 11.98 -26.69
CA LEU A 4 -13.87 12.97 -25.82
C LEU A 4 -14.64 12.35 -24.63
N TYR A 5 -15.25 11.18 -24.84
CA TYR A 5 -16.06 10.48 -23.82
C TYR A 5 -15.36 9.30 -23.13
N CYS A 6 -14.02 9.22 -23.22
CA CYS A 6 -13.25 8.09 -22.68
C CYS A 6 -12.87 8.23 -21.19
N ALA A 7 -13.39 9.22 -20.47
CA ALA A 7 -12.97 9.56 -19.11
C ALA A 7 -13.10 8.38 -18.12
N HIS A 8 -14.22 7.65 -18.14
CA HIS A 8 -14.44 6.48 -17.27
C HIS A 8 -13.36 5.42 -17.47
N ASN A 9 -13.07 5.10 -18.73
CA ASN A 9 -12.09 4.08 -19.09
C ASN A 9 -10.66 4.52 -18.76
N LEU A 10 -10.34 5.80 -18.95
CA LEU A 10 -9.06 6.38 -18.54
C LEU A 10 -8.86 6.27 -17.03
N LYS A 11 -9.88 6.63 -16.22
CA LYS A 11 -9.84 6.50 -14.76
C LYS A 11 -9.61 5.06 -14.33
N ARG A 12 -10.36 4.10 -14.89
CA ARG A 12 -10.18 2.67 -14.59
C ARG A 12 -8.80 2.16 -14.95
N ASN A 13 -8.28 2.54 -16.12
CA ASN A 13 -6.96 2.13 -16.58
C ASN A 13 -5.86 2.68 -15.66
N ARG A 14 -5.92 3.97 -15.31
CA ARG A 14 -4.98 4.60 -14.37
C ARG A 14 -5.03 3.94 -13.00
N GLN A 15 -6.22 3.64 -12.48
CA GLN A 15 -6.35 2.94 -11.19
C GLN A 15 -5.72 1.55 -11.25
N ARG A 16 -5.94 0.78 -12.32
CA ARG A 16 -5.33 -0.55 -12.50
C ARG A 16 -3.80 -0.45 -12.54
N LYS A 17 -3.25 0.49 -13.29
CA LYS A 17 -1.79 0.74 -13.35
C LYS A 17 -1.24 1.18 -11.99
N ARG A 18 -1.96 2.04 -11.26
CA ARG A 18 -1.56 2.52 -9.93
C ARG A 18 -1.52 1.40 -8.90
N ARG A 19 -2.36 0.37 -9.00
CA ARG A 19 -2.30 -0.81 -8.13
C ARG A 19 -1.06 -1.69 -8.31
N ALA A 20 -0.35 -1.57 -9.44
CA ALA A 20 0.92 -2.27 -9.66
C ALA A 20 2.11 -1.59 -8.95
N ASP A 21 1.97 -0.30 -8.60
CA ASP A 21 2.95 0.42 -7.80
C ASP A 21 3.04 -0.19 -6.40
N SER A 22 4.27 -0.52 -5.97
CA SER A 22 4.50 -1.29 -4.74
C SER A 22 4.10 -0.49 -3.49
N TYR A 23 4.39 0.80 -3.45
CA TYR A 23 4.01 1.68 -2.35
C TYR A 23 2.49 1.83 -2.24
N TYR A 24 1.83 2.14 -3.35
CA TYR A 24 0.38 2.24 -3.41
C TYR A 24 -0.31 0.93 -3.03
N ARG A 25 0.25 -0.22 -3.45
CA ARG A 25 -0.26 -1.54 -3.11
C ARG A 25 -0.11 -1.86 -1.63
N LYS A 26 1.03 -1.55 -1.00
CA LYS A 26 1.23 -1.70 0.46
C LYS A 26 0.19 -0.89 1.23
N LYS A 27 -0.04 0.36 0.83
CA LYS A 27 -1.08 1.23 1.42
C LYS A 27 -2.49 0.62 1.26
N GLN A 28 -2.83 0.17 0.05
CA GLN A 28 -4.16 -0.39 -0.22
C GLN A 28 -4.42 -1.71 0.51
N LEU A 29 -3.42 -2.60 0.61
CA LEU A 29 -3.53 -3.88 1.32
C LEU A 29 -3.54 -3.71 2.84
N GLY A 30 -3.07 -2.56 3.33
CA GLY A 30 -2.94 -2.27 4.75
C GLY A 30 -1.86 -3.12 5.41
N THR A 31 -0.76 -3.42 4.71
CA THR A 31 0.33 -4.26 5.25
C THR A 31 0.91 -3.67 6.53
N LEU A 32 0.96 -2.33 6.60
CA LEU A 32 1.34 -1.55 7.78
C LEU A 32 0.49 -1.89 9.02
N TYR A 33 -0.77 -2.29 8.85
CA TYR A 33 -1.65 -2.59 9.98
C TYR A 33 -1.73 -4.08 10.30
N LYS A 34 -1.33 -4.94 9.35
CA LYS A 34 -1.53 -6.39 9.43
C LYS A 34 -0.27 -7.16 9.79
N GLN A 35 0.87 -6.73 9.26
CA GLN A 35 2.11 -7.52 9.26
C GLN A 35 3.26 -6.79 9.95
N ASP A 36 3.22 -5.47 9.95
CA ASP A 36 4.26 -4.67 10.57
C ASP A 36 4.07 -4.66 12.09
N ILE A 37 5.12 -5.06 12.81
CA ILE A 37 5.15 -5.15 14.27
C ILE A 37 5.08 -3.75 14.89
N ILE A 38 5.67 -2.76 14.23
CA ILE A 38 5.64 -1.36 14.65
C ILE A 38 4.37 -0.67 14.10
N GLY A 39 4.00 -1.03 12.88
CA GLY A 39 2.85 -0.48 12.18
C GLY A 39 2.95 1.02 11.95
N THR A 40 1.91 1.79 12.31
CA THR A 40 1.93 3.26 12.14
C THR A 40 2.75 3.99 13.20
N ALA A 41 3.20 3.30 14.24
CA ALA A 41 3.97 3.93 15.30
C ALA A 41 5.41 4.24 14.82
N PRO A 42 6.10 5.21 15.43
CA PRO A 42 7.51 5.42 15.15
C PRO A 42 8.42 4.38 15.82
N GLN A 43 7.95 3.76 16.92
CA GLN A 43 8.70 2.80 17.73
C GLN A 43 7.75 1.78 18.38
N ALA A 44 8.26 0.59 18.66
CA ALA A 44 7.57 -0.44 19.44
C ALA A 44 8.37 -0.79 20.70
N THR A 45 7.67 -1.13 21.79
CA THR A 45 8.27 -1.65 23.02
C THR A 45 8.25 -3.17 23.00
N GLY A 46 9.25 -3.81 23.62
CA GLY A 46 9.37 -5.27 23.63
C GLY A 46 10.20 -5.79 24.80
N ILE A 47 10.17 -7.11 25.00
CA ILE A 47 10.94 -7.83 26.01
C ILE A 47 12.00 -8.68 25.29
N VAL A 48 13.23 -8.65 25.79
CA VAL A 48 14.33 -9.45 25.23
C VAL A 48 14.14 -10.92 25.60
N LEU A 49 14.17 -11.81 24.60
CA LEU A 49 14.04 -13.26 24.82
C LEU A 49 15.39 -13.90 25.17
N GLU A 50 16.43 -13.62 24.38
CA GLU A 50 17.78 -14.12 24.60
C GLU A 50 18.81 -13.14 24.00
N LYS A 51 20.07 -13.29 24.40
CA LYS A 51 21.19 -12.58 23.77
C LYS A 51 21.81 -13.53 22.74
N MET A 52 21.71 -13.18 21.46
CA MET A 52 22.37 -13.88 20.35
C MET A 52 23.86 -13.53 20.26
#